data_AF-A0A7J6RSU3-F1
#
_entry.id   AF-A0A7J6RSU3-F1
#
_cell.length_a   1.000
_cell.length_b   1.000
_cell.length_c   1.000
_cell.angle_alpha   90.00
_cell.angle_beta   90.00
_cell.angle_gamma   90.00
#
_symmetry.space_group_name_H-M   'P 1'
#
loop_
_entity.id
_entity.type
_entity.pdbx_description
1 polymer ?
#
loop_
_entity_poly.entity_id
_entity_poly.type
_entity_poly.pdbx_seq_one_letter_code
_entity_poly.pdbx_strand_id
1 'polypeptide(L)'
;MVKYDSRTRRAIFQVTLTLTTFATAIGSFVALILFQAFLTDLSDNFKGELTSKYLPCVRHTLSECDNTIIDKCWDRCCPTGYVCEISPVVGLLCKDGVCIDHKLIENMTLAAFVLAGLALILDIIDMVIFVATPDSVILKSFLNLSSSCIKWVAFGVVLGSGADQFMSDLQSAECFNDDGAALVSSTSSVLTSFLVIMSLSAILSMVMAPTSAYYGGKLVGAPYVSTR
;
A
#
# COMPACT_ATOMS: atom_id res chain seq x y z
N MET A 1 -33.66 32.30 -11.23
CA MET A 1 -32.33 31.97 -10.67
C MET A 1 -32.43 31.93 -9.15
N VAL A 2 -32.26 30.76 -8.54
CA VAL A 2 -32.30 30.61 -7.07
C VAL A 2 -30.96 31.07 -6.49
N LYS A 3 -30.95 32.12 -5.65
CA LYS A 3 -29.74 32.56 -4.93
C LYS A 3 -29.55 31.66 -3.71
N TYR A 4 -28.61 30.71 -3.79
CA TYR A 4 -28.21 29.92 -2.62
C TYR A 4 -27.52 30.79 -1.58
N ASP A 5 -27.93 30.66 -0.32
CA ASP A 5 -27.22 31.26 0.81
C ASP A 5 -25.76 30.75 0.86
N SER A 6 -24.86 31.64 1.27
CA SER A 6 -23.44 31.35 1.47
C SER A 6 -23.20 30.16 2.42
N ARG A 7 -24.10 29.94 3.39
CA ARG A 7 -24.04 28.82 4.34
C ARG A 7 -24.26 27.48 3.65
N THR A 8 -25.28 27.39 2.81
CA THR A 8 -25.61 26.17 2.06
C THR A 8 -24.45 25.77 1.15
N ARG A 9 -23.81 26.73 0.48
CA ARG A 9 -22.64 26.46 -0.37
C ARG A 9 -21.46 25.86 0.40
N ARG A 10 -21.20 26.36 1.61
CA ARG A 10 -20.12 25.85 2.49
C ARG A 10 -20.42 24.45 3.00
N ALA A 11 -21.67 24.20 3.41
CA ALA A 11 -22.10 22.87 3.85
C ALA A 11 -21.94 21.83 2.74
N ILE A 12 -22.43 22.16 1.52
CA ILE A 12 -22.29 21.27 0.35
C ILE A 12 -20.82 20.99 0.06
N PHE A 13 -19.97 22.03 0.08
CA PHE A 13 -18.53 21.87 -0.16
C PHE A 13 -17.88 20.94 0.88
N GLN A 14 -18.15 21.14 2.17
CA GLN A 14 -17.58 20.32 3.24
C GLN A 14 -18.05 18.86 3.15
N VAL A 15 -19.36 18.63 2.93
CA VAL A 15 -19.90 17.28 2.74
C VAL A 15 -19.25 16.58 1.55
N THR A 16 -19.12 17.30 0.42
CA THR A 16 -18.49 16.74 -0.79
C THR A 16 -17.03 16.37 -0.52
N LEU A 17 -16.29 17.24 0.18
CA LEU A 17 -14.89 17.02 0.50
C LEU A 17 -14.70 15.83 1.46
N THR A 18 -15.54 15.71 2.49
CA THR A 18 -15.55 14.57 3.42
C THR A 18 -15.87 13.26 2.70
N LEU A 19 -16.93 13.22 1.89
CA LEU A 19 -17.29 12.03 1.13
C LEU A 19 -16.19 11.61 0.14
N THR A 20 -15.57 12.57 -0.54
CA THR A 20 -14.48 12.30 -1.49
C THR A 20 -13.24 11.77 -0.77
N THR A 21 -12.90 12.33 0.38
CA THR A 21 -11.77 11.85 1.18
C THR A 21 -12.02 10.42 1.68
N PHE A 22 -13.23 10.16 2.19
CA PHE A 22 -13.61 8.84 2.65
C PHE A 22 -13.61 7.80 1.52
N ALA A 23 -14.18 8.14 0.36
CA ALA A 23 -14.19 7.25 -0.80
C ALA A 23 -12.76 6.95 -1.32
N THR A 24 -11.88 7.95 -1.35
CA THR A 24 -10.48 7.75 -1.74
C THR A 24 -9.71 6.92 -0.71
N ALA A 25 -9.98 7.08 0.59
CA ALA A 25 -9.37 6.25 1.64
C ALA A 25 -9.79 4.77 1.53
N ILE A 26 -11.07 4.50 1.24
CA ILE A 26 -11.53 3.13 0.96
C ILE A 26 -10.85 2.60 -0.31
N GLY A 27 -10.83 3.41 -1.38
CA GLY A 27 -10.22 3.03 -2.65
C GLY A 27 -8.75 2.66 -2.51
N SER A 28 -7.96 3.44 -1.77
CA SER A 28 -6.55 3.11 -1.52
C SER A 28 -6.41 1.85 -0.67
N PHE A 29 -7.25 1.65 0.34
CA PHE A 29 -7.20 0.45 1.16
C PHE A 29 -7.57 -0.82 0.37
N VAL A 30 -8.58 -0.76 -0.49
CA VAL A 30 -8.95 -1.87 -1.39
C VAL A 30 -7.82 -2.18 -2.37
N ALA A 31 -7.20 -1.15 -2.97
CA ALA A 31 -6.05 -1.34 -3.86
C ALA A 31 -4.89 -2.03 -3.11
N LEU A 32 -4.66 -1.69 -1.84
CA LEU A 32 -3.62 -2.32 -1.03
C LEU A 32 -3.94 -3.79 -0.68
N ILE A 33 -5.21 -4.11 -0.40
CA ILE A 33 -5.65 -5.52 -0.22
C ILE A 33 -5.38 -6.32 -1.49
N LEU A 34 -5.75 -5.79 -2.65
CA LEU A 34 -5.52 -6.45 -3.95
C LEU A 34 -4.03 -6.62 -4.22
N PHE A 35 -3.22 -5.61 -3.91
CA PHE A 35 -1.77 -5.69 -4.03
C PHE A 35 -1.19 -6.80 -3.14
N GLN A 36 -1.62 -6.89 -1.88
CA GLN A 36 -1.18 -7.94 -0.97
C GLN A 36 -1.62 -9.34 -1.43
N ALA A 37 -2.84 -9.47 -1.95
CA ALA A 37 -3.33 -10.72 -2.52
C ALA A 37 -2.44 -11.17 -3.69
N PHE A 38 -2.15 -10.26 -4.63
CA PHE A 38 -1.29 -10.59 -5.76
C PHE A 38 0.17 -10.89 -5.37
N LEU A 39 0.72 -10.21 -4.35
CA LEU A 39 2.04 -10.57 -3.82
C LEU A 39 2.05 -11.98 -3.23
N THR A 40 0.94 -12.39 -2.59
CA THR A 40 0.80 -13.75 -2.06
C THR A 40 0.74 -14.78 -3.20
N ASP A 41 -0.06 -14.51 -4.23
CA ASP A 41 -0.16 -15.36 -5.42
C ASP A 41 1.17 -15.44 -6.19
N LEU A 42 1.94 -14.35 -6.24
CA LEU A 42 3.29 -14.32 -6.82
C LEU A 42 4.26 -15.17 -6.01
N SER A 43 4.19 -15.13 -4.68
CA SER A 43 5.00 -15.95 -3.77
C SER A 43 4.72 -17.46 -3.95
N ASP A 44 3.46 -17.82 -4.22
CA ASP A 44 3.07 -19.21 -4.48
C ASP A 44 3.53 -19.70 -5.87
N ASN A 45 3.48 -18.84 -6.89
CA ASN A 45 4.02 -19.14 -8.23
C ASN A 45 5.56 -19.11 -8.29
N PHE A 46 6.21 -18.56 -7.26
CA PHE A 46 7.67 -18.45 -7.14
C PHE A 46 8.37 -19.81 -6.93
N LYS A 47 7.62 -20.87 -6.57
CA LYS A 47 8.12 -22.24 -6.32
C LYS A 47 7.63 -23.18 -7.42
N GLY A 48 8.48 -23.49 -8.41
CA GLY A 48 8.13 -24.39 -9.53
C GLY A 48 9.26 -25.33 -9.97
N GLU A 49 8.91 -26.35 -10.77
CA GLU A 49 9.86 -27.32 -11.36
C GLU A 49 10.45 -26.84 -12.71
N LEU A 50 11.62 -27.37 -13.08
CA LEU A 50 12.45 -27.05 -14.27
C LEU A 50 11.83 -27.37 -15.65
N THR A 51 10.55 -27.73 -15.72
CA THR A 51 9.88 -28.12 -16.98
C THR A 51 9.38 -26.93 -17.81
N SER A 52 9.44 -25.72 -17.24
CA SER A 52 9.09 -24.45 -17.90
C SER A 52 10.22 -23.91 -18.78
N LYS A 53 9.87 -23.22 -19.87
CA LYS A 53 10.80 -22.46 -20.74
C LYS A 53 11.49 -21.30 -20.00
N TYR A 54 10.93 -20.86 -18.88
CA TYR A 54 11.38 -19.74 -18.04
C TYR A 54 11.94 -20.25 -16.70
N LEU A 55 13.06 -19.68 -16.24
CA LEU A 55 13.79 -20.12 -15.05
C LEU A 55 13.16 -19.51 -13.77
N PRO A 56 12.79 -20.31 -12.76
CA PRO A 56 12.22 -19.79 -11.52
C PRO A 56 13.28 -19.09 -10.66
N CYS A 57 12.87 -17.99 -10.02
CA CYS A 57 13.68 -17.17 -9.11
C CYS A 57 14.30 -17.95 -7.92
N VAL A 58 13.58 -18.94 -7.40
CA VAL A 58 14.09 -19.91 -6.43
C VAL A 58 14.10 -21.28 -7.08
N ARG A 59 15.27 -21.92 -7.08
CA ARG A 59 15.47 -23.25 -7.68
C ARG A 59 16.10 -24.22 -6.70
N HIS A 60 15.90 -25.51 -6.96
CA HIS A 60 16.73 -26.54 -6.37
C HIS A 60 18.20 -26.39 -6.83
N THR A 61 19.10 -26.93 -6.03
CA THR A 61 20.52 -27.06 -6.41
C THR A 61 20.66 -27.93 -7.66
N LEU A 62 21.78 -27.80 -8.37
CA LEU A 62 22.12 -28.73 -9.44
C LEU A 62 22.17 -30.16 -8.88
N SER A 63 21.91 -31.16 -9.72
CA SER A 63 21.94 -32.58 -9.33
C SER A 63 23.26 -33.04 -8.71
N GLU A 64 24.36 -32.35 -9.01
CA GLU A 64 25.68 -32.58 -8.40
C GLU A 64 25.75 -32.21 -6.91
N CYS A 65 24.85 -31.34 -6.47
CA CYS A 65 24.72 -30.86 -5.10
C CYS A 65 23.34 -31.18 -4.53
N ASP A 66 22.80 -32.35 -4.87
CA ASP A 66 21.52 -32.81 -4.33
C ASP A 66 21.58 -32.86 -2.79
N ASN A 67 20.57 -32.29 -2.15
CA ASN A 67 20.39 -32.19 -0.70
C ASN A 67 20.42 -33.57 -0.01
N THR A 68 20.15 -34.63 -0.76
CA THR A 68 20.21 -36.02 -0.27
C THR A 68 21.63 -36.54 -0.08
N ILE A 69 22.63 -35.94 -0.76
CA ILE A 69 24.01 -36.43 -0.80
C ILE A 69 24.93 -35.53 0.03
N ILE A 70 24.78 -34.20 -0.09
CA ILE A 70 25.70 -33.23 0.53
C ILE A 70 24.92 -32.02 1.07
N ASP A 71 24.97 -31.82 2.39
CA ASP A 71 24.36 -30.67 3.06
C ASP A 71 25.31 -29.46 3.17
N LYS A 72 25.86 -29.02 2.03
CA LYS A 72 26.76 -27.85 1.97
C LYS A 72 26.49 -27.00 0.73
N CYS A 73 26.27 -25.71 0.97
CA CYS A 73 26.18 -24.73 -0.10
C CYS A 73 27.56 -24.41 -0.67
N TRP A 74 27.72 -24.58 -1.97
CA TRP A 74 28.86 -24.09 -2.73
C TRP A 74 28.38 -23.24 -3.91
N ASP A 75 29.22 -22.31 -4.37
CA ASP A 75 28.90 -21.43 -5.51
C ASP A 75 28.60 -22.23 -6.79
N ARG A 76 29.21 -23.41 -6.96
CA ARG A 76 28.97 -24.31 -8.10
C ARG A 76 27.64 -25.07 -8.06
N CYS A 77 26.96 -25.10 -6.90
CA CYS A 77 25.67 -25.78 -6.77
C CYS A 77 24.53 -25.00 -7.42
N CYS A 78 24.82 -23.75 -7.79
CA CYS A 78 23.91 -22.81 -8.39
C CYS A 78 24.43 -22.38 -9.77
N PRO A 79 23.55 -22.00 -10.70
CA PRO A 79 23.98 -21.51 -11.99
C PRO A 79 24.57 -20.10 -11.80
N THR A 80 25.25 -19.56 -12.81
CA THR A 80 25.75 -18.19 -12.75
C THR A 80 24.60 -17.21 -12.47
N GLY A 81 24.77 -16.35 -11.47
CA GLY A 81 23.78 -15.34 -11.06
C GLY A 81 22.94 -15.71 -9.84
N TYR A 82 22.98 -16.96 -9.36
CA TYR A 82 22.25 -17.33 -8.14
C TYR A 82 23.22 -17.61 -6.99
N VAL A 83 22.79 -17.25 -5.78
CA VAL A 83 23.46 -17.52 -4.53
C VAL A 83 22.85 -18.75 -3.88
N CYS A 84 23.69 -19.69 -3.47
CA CYS A 84 23.26 -20.86 -2.72
C CYS A 84 22.89 -20.47 -1.28
N GLU A 85 21.70 -20.84 -0.83
CA GLU A 85 21.21 -20.65 0.54
C GLU A 85 20.73 -21.98 1.12
N ILE A 86 21.00 -22.24 2.40
CA ILE A 86 20.48 -23.41 3.13
C ILE A 86 19.24 -22.96 3.91
N SER A 87 18.08 -23.48 3.55
CA SER A 87 16.82 -23.23 4.25
C SER A 87 16.44 -24.39 5.17
N PRO A 88 16.04 -24.12 6.42
CA PRO A 88 15.62 -25.18 7.35
C PRO A 88 14.30 -25.86 6.95
N VAL A 89 13.54 -25.28 6.01
CA VAL A 89 12.25 -25.82 5.57
C VAL A 89 12.38 -26.64 4.28
N VAL A 90 13.24 -26.23 3.36
CA VAL A 90 13.34 -26.83 2.01
C VAL A 90 14.72 -27.40 1.67
N GLY A 91 15.71 -27.31 2.57
CA GLY A 91 17.09 -27.73 2.32
C GLY A 91 17.88 -26.69 1.53
N LEU A 92 18.84 -27.11 0.70
CA LEU A 92 19.56 -26.19 -0.17
C LEU A 92 18.70 -25.72 -1.34
N LEU A 93 18.80 -24.42 -1.61
CA LEU A 93 18.16 -23.74 -2.73
C LEU A 93 19.13 -22.71 -3.32
N CYS A 94 18.94 -22.38 -4.59
CA CYS A 94 19.60 -21.22 -5.19
C CYS A 94 18.60 -20.09 -5.34
N LYS A 95 18.98 -18.91 -4.87
CA LYS A 95 18.22 -17.66 -5.00
C LYS A 95 18.93 -16.72 -5.95
N ASP A 96 18.21 -16.11 -6.87
CA ASP A 96 18.72 -14.92 -7.54
C ASP A 96 18.83 -13.76 -6.53
N GLY A 97 19.77 -12.84 -6.73
CA GLY A 97 19.95 -11.65 -5.87
C GLY A 97 18.67 -10.82 -5.75
N VAL A 98 17.87 -10.77 -6.81
CA VAL A 98 16.53 -10.12 -6.85
C VAL A 98 15.55 -10.74 -5.84
N CYS A 99 15.78 -12.00 -5.44
CA CYS A 99 14.90 -12.73 -4.51
C CYS A 99 15.16 -12.42 -3.04
N ILE A 100 16.30 -11.80 -2.71
CA ILE A 100 16.63 -11.44 -1.33
C ILE A 100 15.71 -10.29 -0.88
N ASP A 101 15.31 -9.42 -1.80
CA ASP A 101 14.52 -8.22 -1.52
C ASP A 101 13.01 -8.50 -1.39
N HIS A 102 12.51 -9.65 -1.88
CA HIS A 102 11.09 -10.00 -1.80
C HIS A 102 10.56 -9.99 -0.36
N LYS A 103 11.31 -10.57 0.60
CA LYS A 103 10.90 -10.64 2.00
C LYS A 103 10.90 -9.26 2.67
N LEU A 104 11.79 -8.37 2.26
CA LEU A 104 11.80 -6.99 2.72
C LEU A 104 10.53 -6.28 2.25
N ILE A 105 10.18 -6.43 0.97
CA ILE A 105 9.01 -5.78 0.36
C ILE A 105 7.71 -6.32 0.93
N GLU A 106 7.61 -7.63 1.18
CA GLU A 106 6.46 -8.23 1.84
C GLU A 106 6.25 -7.64 3.25
N ASN A 107 7.31 -7.55 4.05
CA ASN A 107 7.26 -6.95 5.38
C ASN A 107 6.90 -5.46 5.35
N MET A 108 7.46 -4.70 4.41
CA MET A 108 7.17 -3.27 4.26
C MET A 108 5.74 -3.03 3.76
N THR A 109 5.25 -3.90 2.87
CA THR A 109 3.86 -3.87 2.40
C THR A 109 2.90 -4.18 3.54
N LEU A 110 3.22 -5.15 4.40
CA LEU A 110 2.44 -5.44 5.60
C LEU A 110 2.40 -4.25 6.56
N ALA A 111 3.54 -3.58 6.77
CA ALA A 111 3.58 -2.36 7.57
C ALA A 111 2.71 -1.24 6.97
N ALA A 112 2.80 -1.03 5.65
CA ALA A 112 1.94 -0.09 4.93
C ALA A 112 0.46 -0.44 5.04
N PHE A 113 0.12 -1.74 5.01
CA PHE A 113 -1.24 -2.24 5.21
C PHE A 113 -1.80 -1.89 6.58
N VAL A 114 -1.02 -2.13 7.64
CA VAL A 114 -1.41 -1.77 9.00
C VAL A 114 -1.62 -0.25 9.13
N LEU A 115 -0.70 0.55 8.59
CA LEU A 115 -0.79 2.02 8.64
C LEU A 115 -2.00 2.55 7.84
N ALA A 116 -2.25 2.01 6.64
CA ALA A 116 -3.40 2.37 5.83
C ALA A 116 -4.72 2.01 6.54
N GLY A 117 -4.79 0.84 7.17
CA GLY A 117 -5.94 0.43 7.97
C GLY A 117 -6.18 1.36 9.16
N LEU A 118 -5.14 1.77 9.88
CA LEU A 118 -5.24 2.76 10.96
C LEU A 118 -5.73 4.12 10.46
N ALA A 119 -5.22 4.60 9.33
CA ALA A 119 -5.69 5.84 8.72
C ALA A 119 -7.17 5.76 8.32
N LEU A 120 -7.60 4.65 7.73
CA LEU A 120 -9.01 4.42 7.36
C LEU A 120 -9.92 4.43 8.60
N ILE A 121 -9.49 3.81 9.71
CA ILE A 121 -10.25 3.85 10.98
C ILE A 121 -10.41 5.29 11.46
N LEU A 122 -9.37 6.12 11.38
CA LEU A 122 -9.48 7.55 11.74
C LEU A 122 -10.45 8.30 10.83
N ASP A 123 -10.46 8.02 9.53
CA ASP A 123 -11.42 8.62 8.60
C ASP A 123 -12.86 8.20 8.89
N ILE A 124 -13.08 6.93 9.28
CA ILE A 124 -14.40 6.44 9.73
C ILE A 124 -14.84 7.20 10.98
N ILE A 125 -13.94 7.36 11.96
CA ILE A 125 -14.23 8.10 13.20
C ILE A 125 -14.56 9.56 12.88
N ASP A 126 -13.80 10.22 11.99
CA ASP A 126 -14.10 11.58 11.56
C ASP A 126 -15.47 11.68 10.88
N MET A 127 -15.82 10.71 10.02
CA MET A 127 -17.14 10.66 9.37
C MET A 127 -18.28 10.49 10.38
N VAL A 128 -18.09 9.63 11.40
CA VAL A 128 -19.08 9.45 12.48
C VAL A 128 -19.23 10.74 13.29
N ILE A 129 -18.13 11.39 13.67
CA ILE A 129 -18.13 12.67 14.41
C ILE A 129 -18.70 13.80 13.56
N PHE A 130 -18.48 13.79 12.25
CA PHE A 130 -19.07 14.73 11.31
C PHE A 130 -20.60 14.73 11.39
N VAL A 131 -21.21 13.54 11.46
CA VAL A 131 -22.66 13.35 11.57
C VAL A 131 -23.16 13.55 13.01
N ALA A 132 -22.47 12.99 14.00
CA ALA A 132 -22.95 12.92 15.38
C ALA A 132 -22.73 14.23 16.17
N THR A 133 -21.61 14.91 15.96
CA THR A 133 -21.24 16.12 16.72
C THR A 133 -20.74 17.23 15.77
N PRO A 134 -21.66 18.01 15.16
CA PRO A 134 -21.28 19.07 14.21
C PRO A 134 -20.28 20.07 14.80
N ASP A 135 -20.40 20.36 16.10
CA ASP A 135 -19.64 21.41 16.80
C ASP A 135 -18.24 20.99 17.28
N SER A 136 -17.85 19.71 17.13
CA SER A 136 -16.54 19.21 17.57
C SER A 136 -15.40 19.55 16.59
N VAL A 137 -15.26 20.83 16.24
CA VAL A 137 -14.36 21.33 15.19
C VAL A 137 -12.89 20.96 15.43
N ILE A 138 -12.40 21.17 16.65
CA ILE A 138 -10.99 20.90 17.02
C ILE A 138 -10.67 19.41 16.83
N LEU A 139 -11.57 18.54 17.27
CA LEU A 139 -11.40 17.09 17.17
C LEU A 139 -11.39 16.64 15.71
N LYS A 140 -12.30 17.15 14.87
CA LYS A 140 -12.33 16.83 13.42
C LYS A 140 -11.06 17.26 12.71
N SER A 141 -10.58 18.47 12.98
CA SER A 141 -9.34 18.97 12.41
C SER A 141 -8.13 18.13 12.84
N PHE A 142 -8.10 17.71 14.12
CA PHE A 142 -7.06 16.81 14.63
C PHE A 142 -7.09 15.45 13.94
N LEU A 143 -8.26 14.81 13.86
CA LEU A 143 -8.41 13.49 13.21
C LEU A 143 -7.99 13.53 11.74
N ASN A 144 -8.41 14.55 11.00
CA ASN A 144 -8.04 14.72 9.60
C ASN A 144 -6.53 14.95 9.41
N LEU A 145 -5.90 15.74 10.29
CA LEU A 145 -4.46 15.95 10.26
C LEU A 145 -3.70 14.66 10.61
N SER A 146 -4.08 13.98 11.69
CA SER A 146 -3.46 12.72 12.10
C SER A 146 -3.60 11.64 11.04
N SER A 147 -4.79 11.50 10.46
CA SER A 147 -5.05 10.57 9.36
C SER A 147 -4.18 10.88 8.14
N SER A 148 -4.07 12.15 7.73
CA SER A 148 -3.19 12.58 6.63
C SER A 148 -1.71 12.23 6.91
N CYS A 149 -1.21 12.48 8.12
CA CYS A 149 0.17 12.13 8.50
C CYS A 149 0.42 10.62 8.37
N ILE A 150 -0.49 9.78 8.87
CA ILE A 150 -0.34 8.32 8.78
C ILE A 150 -0.37 7.85 7.32
N LYS A 151 -1.23 8.43 6.48
CA LYS A 151 -1.26 8.12 5.03
C LYS A 151 0.06 8.47 4.35
N TRP A 152 0.67 9.61 4.68
CA TRP A 152 1.99 9.99 4.16
C TRP A 152 3.10 9.05 4.62
N VAL A 153 3.05 8.57 5.87
CA VAL A 153 3.99 7.55 6.36
C VAL A 153 3.78 6.22 5.62
N ALA A 154 2.54 5.76 5.45
CA ALA A 154 2.24 4.53 4.70
C ALA A 154 2.75 4.62 3.25
N PHE A 155 2.48 5.75 2.59
CA PHE A 155 2.99 6.05 1.25
C PHE A 155 4.52 6.03 1.20
N GLY A 156 5.17 6.70 2.16
CA GLY A 156 6.63 6.75 2.28
C GLY A 156 7.26 5.39 2.54
N VAL A 157 6.61 4.50 3.30
CA VAL A 157 7.08 3.12 3.52
C VAL A 157 7.06 2.33 2.21
N VAL A 158 5.97 2.41 1.44
CA VAL A 158 5.88 1.70 0.15
C VAL A 158 6.92 2.21 -0.83
N LEU A 159 7.06 3.53 -1.00
CA LEU A 159 8.10 4.09 -1.88
C LEU A 159 9.51 3.78 -1.38
N GLY A 160 9.76 3.96 -0.07
CA GLY A 160 11.07 3.74 0.55
C GLY A 160 11.51 2.28 0.53
N SER A 161 10.57 1.34 0.41
CA SER A 161 10.89 -0.08 0.24
C SER A 161 11.40 -0.44 -1.16
N GLY A 162 11.29 0.48 -2.13
CA GLY A 162 11.67 0.21 -3.52
C GLY A 162 10.67 -0.70 -4.26
N ALA A 163 9.42 -0.82 -3.79
CA ALA A 163 8.42 -1.69 -4.39
C ALA A 163 8.22 -1.46 -5.90
N ASP A 164 8.27 -0.20 -6.36
CA ASP A 164 8.15 0.15 -7.78
C ASP A 164 9.33 -0.40 -8.61
N GLN A 165 10.56 -0.17 -8.13
CA GLN A 165 11.77 -0.70 -8.75
C GLN A 165 11.76 -2.22 -8.77
N PHE A 166 11.36 -2.86 -7.68
CA PHE A 166 11.24 -4.31 -7.59
C PHE A 166 10.26 -4.89 -8.59
N MET A 167 9.08 -4.28 -8.78
CA MET A 167 8.12 -4.73 -9.78
C MET A 167 8.70 -4.60 -11.20
N SER A 168 9.44 -3.53 -11.48
CA SER A 168 10.17 -3.37 -12.75
C SER A 168 11.26 -4.42 -12.94
N ASP A 169 12.03 -4.72 -11.89
CA ASP A 169 13.10 -5.71 -11.92
C ASP A 169 12.54 -7.12 -12.15
N LEU A 170 11.45 -7.48 -11.45
CA LEU A 170 10.72 -8.73 -11.67
C LEU A 170 10.22 -8.89 -13.10
N GLN A 171 9.71 -7.80 -13.70
CA GLN A 171 9.26 -7.82 -15.09
C GLN A 171 10.43 -8.02 -16.05
N SER A 172 11.58 -7.40 -15.77
CA SER A 172 12.79 -7.49 -16.61
C SER A 172 13.50 -8.84 -16.52
N ALA A 173 13.35 -9.54 -15.40
CA ALA A 173 14.05 -10.80 -15.15
C ALA A 173 13.40 -12.00 -15.86
N GLU A 174 12.20 -11.84 -16.44
CA GLU A 174 11.46 -12.88 -17.17
C GLU A 174 11.34 -14.20 -16.37
N CYS A 175 11.28 -14.13 -15.04
CA CYS A 175 11.28 -15.31 -14.17
C CYS A 175 9.95 -16.05 -14.10
N PHE A 176 8.91 -15.53 -14.77
CA PHE A 176 7.55 -16.05 -14.72
C PHE A 176 7.09 -16.56 -16.09
N ASN A 177 6.21 -17.56 -16.07
CA ASN A 177 5.46 -17.97 -17.26
C ASN A 177 4.49 -16.86 -17.72
N ASP A 178 3.82 -17.02 -18.86
CA ASP A 178 2.91 -16.01 -19.41
C ASP A 178 1.83 -15.57 -18.41
N ASP A 179 1.31 -16.50 -17.60
CA ASP A 179 0.31 -16.22 -16.56
C ASP A 179 0.91 -15.37 -15.41
N GLY A 180 2.10 -15.73 -14.92
CA GLY A 180 2.78 -14.98 -13.88
C GLY A 180 3.29 -13.62 -14.36
N ALA A 181 3.69 -13.49 -15.63
CA ALA A 181 4.02 -12.21 -16.24
C ALA A 181 2.80 -11.28 -16.30
N ALA A 182 1.62 -11.81 -16.62
CA ALA A 182 0.37 -11.07 -16.55
C ALA A 182 0.03 -10.64 -15.10
N LEU A 183 0.33 -11.50 -14.12
CA LEU A 183 0.16 -11.19 -12.69
C LEU A 183 1.11 -10.07 -12.25
N VAL A 184 2.39 -10.11 -12.60
CA VAL A 184 3.38 -9.05 -12.31
C VAL A 184 2.92 -7.71 -12.88
N SER A 185 2.46 -7.69 -14.14
CA SER A 185 1.94 -6.48 -14.78
C SER A 185 0.71 -5.92 -14.05
N SER A 186 -0.22 -6.80 -13.65
CA SER A 186 -1.41 -6.42 -12.88
C SER A 186 -1.05 -5.85 -11.51
N THR A 187 -0.12 -6.50 -10.81
CA THR A 187 0.40 -6.07 -9.51
C THR A 187 1.04 -4.69 -9.58
N SER A 188 1.83 -4.42 -10.62
CA SER A 188 2.42 -3.11 -10.87
C SER A 188 1.33 -2.04 -11.06
N SER A 189 0.33 -2.31 -11.88
CA SER A 189 -0.80 -1.39 -12.10
C SER A 189 -1.58 -1.10 -10.81
N VAL A 190 -1.78 -2.11 -9.95
CA VAL A 190 -2.46 -1.94 -8.66
C VAL A 190 -1.60 -1.12 -7.69
N LEU A 191 -0.30 -1.36 -7.65
CA LEU A 191 0.64 -0.56 -6.85
C LEU A 191 0.60 0.92 -7.24
N THR A 192 0.69 1.23 -8.53
CA THR A 192 0.58 2.61 -9.01
C THR A 192 -0.76 3.24 -8.63
N SER A 193 -1.85 2.48 -8.80
CA SER A 193 -3.20 2.95 -8.41
C SER A 193 -3.30 3.24 -6.92
N PHE A 194 -2.74 2.36 -6.07
CA PHE A 194 -2.63 2.59 -4.63
C PHE A 194 -1.89 3.89 -4.31
N LEU A 195 -0.71 4.11 -4.90
CA LEU A 195 0.11 5.30 -4.66
C LEU A 195 -0.61 6.60 -5.05
N VAL A 196 -1.30 6.60 -6.21
CA VAL A 196 -2.06 7.76 -6.69
C VAL A 196 -3.27 8.04 -5.79
N ILE A 197 -4.05 7.02 -5.45
CA ILE A 197 -5.27 7.21 -4.65
C ILE A 197 -4.91 7.56 -3.20
N MET A 198 -3.87 6.94 -2.62
CA MET A 198 -3.40 7.25 -1.26
C MET A 198 -2.89 8.68 -1.14
N SER A 199 -2.09 9.15 -2.10
CA SER A 199 -1.59 10.53 -2.12
C SER A 199 -2.73 11.55 -2.27
N LEU A 200 -3.69 11.28 -3.15
CA LEU A 200 -4.90 12.11 -3.27
C LEU A 200 -5.69 12.15 -1.96
N SER A 201 -5.92 10.99 -1.33
CA SER A 201 -6.61 10.91 -0.04
C SER A 201 -5.88 11.69 1.05
N ALA A 202 -4.55 11.60 1.12
CA ALA A 202 -3.73 12.34 2.08
C ALA A 202 -3.83 13.86 1.89
N ILE A 203 -3.81 14.34 0.64
CA ILE A 203 -3.99 15.76 0.30
C ILE A 203 -5.39 16.24 0.70
N LEU A 204 -6.44 15.47 0.39
CA LEU A 204 -7.80 15.84 0.73
C LEU A 204 -8.01 15.91 2.25
N SER A 205 -7.50 14.93 3.02
CA SER A 205 -7.47 14.98 4.49
C SER A 205 -6.75 16.24 5.01
N MET A 206 -5.62 16.60 4.41
CA MET A 206 -4.86 17.80 4.78
C MET A 206 -5.63 19.09 4.50
N VAL A 207 -6.37 19.18 3.39
CA VAL A 207 -7.22 20.33 3.05
C VAL A 207 -8.47 20.40 3.94
N MET A 208 -9.01 19.25 4.38
CA MET A 208 -10.14 19.20 5.29
C MET A 208 -9.84 19.73 6.69
N ALA A 209 -8.62 19.54 7.19
CA ALA A 209 -8.25 19.99 8.53
C ALA A 209 -8.47 21.51 8.75
N PRO A 210 -7.91 22.44 7.92
CA PRO A 210 -8.18 23.86 8.04
C PRO A 210 -9.61 24.21 7.65
N THR A 211 -10.18 23.56 6.62
CA THR A 211 -11.56 23.83 6.19
C THR A 211 -12.55 23.58 7.33
N SER A 212 -12.38 22.47 8.06
CA SER A 212 -13.17 22.13 9.24
C SER A 212 -12.95 23.16 10.35
N ALA A 213 -11.70 23.57 10.60
CA ALA A 213 -11.37 24.59 11.61
C ALA A 213 -12.06 25.95 11.32
N TYR A 214 -12.05 26.38 10.06
CA TYR A 214 -12.57 27.69 9.66
C TYR A 214 -14.10 27.71 9.50
N TYR A 215 -14.71 26.64 9.00
CA TYR A 215 -16.12 26.62 8.64
C TYR A 215 -17.00 25.75 9.55
N GLY A 216 -16.43 24.77 10.26
CA GLY A 216 -17.18 23.78 11.04
C GLY A 216 -17.99 24.38 12.19
N GLY A 217 -17.46 25.41 12.86
CA GLY A 217 -18.14 26.04 14.01
C GLY A 217 -19.25 27.02 13.62
N LYS A 218 -19.39 27.36 12.34
CA LYS A 218 -20.32 28.41 11.85
C LYS A 218 -21.63 27.87 11.29
N LEU A 219 -21.83 26.55 11.22
CA LEU A 219 -23.08 25.95 10.74
C LEU A 219 -24.26 26.25 11.69
N VAL A 220 -24.01 26.55 12.97
CA VAL A 220 -25.04 26.83 13.99
C VAL A 220 -25.20 28.33 14.30
N GLY A 221 -24.42 29.22 13.67
CA GLY A 221 -24.68 30.67 13.71
C GLY A 221 -24.19 31.44 14.94
N ALA A 222 -23.36 30.86 15.81
CA ALA A 222 -22.71 31.60 16.89
C ALA A 222 -21.19 31.71 16.63
N PRO A 223 -20.58 32.92 16.62
CA PRO A 223 -19.13 33.06 16.49
C PRO A 223 -18.40 32.58 17.76
N TYR A 224 -17.48 31.61 17.61
CA TYR A 224 -16.63 31.13 18.71
C TYR A 224 -15.62 32.16 19.24
N VAL A 225 -15.29 33.16 18.42
CA VAL A 225 -14.46 34.29 18.83
C VAL A 225 -15.38 35.47 19.04
N SER A 226 -15.79 35.67 20.29
CA SER A 226 -16.26 36.97 20.75
C SER A 226 -15.08 37.93 20.57
N THR A 227 -15.13 38.82 19.59
CA THR A 227 -14.31 40.04 19.59
C THR A 227 -14.71 40.86 20.81
N ARG A 228 -14.03 40.61 21.93
CA ARG A 228 -13.92 41.57 23.03
C ARG A 228 -12.55 42.21 22.95
#